data_AF-A0A1E7JB06-F1
#
_entry.id   AF-A0A1E7JB06-F1
#
_cell.length_a   1.000
_cell.length_b   1.000
_cell.length_c   1.000
_cell.angle_alpha   90.00
_cell.angle_beta   90.00
_cell.angle_gamma   90.00
#
_symmetry.space_group_name_H-M   'P 1'
#
loop_
_entity.id
_entity.type
_entity.pdbx_description
1 polymer ?
#
loop_
_entity_poly.entity_id
_entity_poly.type
_entity_poly.pdbx_seq_one_letter_code
_entity_poly.pdbx_strand_id
1 'polypeptide(L)'
;MTILHFIFPPLSNEILWLLLLLANFFSILAAYRFFGKTGLYIWIPISTILANIQVLKMVDLFTIGVTLGNITYASSFLVTDILSENYGKASARKAVFIGFFSLSATVIIMNLALMFKPNEVDFIQESLKNIFSLLPRIALASLVAYGISQLHDVWAYNFWKTRLPQMKFLWLRNNA
;
A
#
# COMPACT_ATOMS: atom_id res chain seq x y z
N MET A 1 0.28 22.95 -28.76
CA MET A 1 -0.44 21.67 -28.99
C MET A 1 0.06 21.12 -30.32
N THR A 2 1.19 20.42 -30.27
CA THR A 2 2.16 20.29 -31.36
C THR A 2 2.05 18.94 -32.07
N ILE A 3 2.42 18.92 -33.35
CA ILE A 3 2.34 17.87 -34.40
C ILE A 3 2.80 16.46 -33.96
N LEU A 4 3.47 16.32 -32.80
CA LEU A 4 3.87 15.03 -32.22
C LEU A 4 2.69 14.15 -31.75
N HIS A 5 1.50 14.72 -31.48
CA HIS A 5 0.34 13.98 -31.00
C HIS A 5 -0.34 13.10 -32.08
N PHE A 6 0.08 13.23 -33.34
CA PHE A 6 -0.53 12.53 -34.48
C PHE A 6 0.23 11.25 -34.88
N ILE A 7 1.47 11.07 -34.41
CA ILE A 7 2.33 9.94 -34.79
C ILE A 7 2.15 8.75 -33.83
N PHE A 8 1.75 9.02 -32.59
CA PHE A 8 1.35 8.01 -31.62
C PHE A 8 0.04 8.49 -30.96
N PRO A 9 -1.11 7.82 -31.20
CA PRO A 9 -2.28 8.12 -30.39
C PRO A 9 -1.89 7.92 -28.91
N PRO A 10 -2.27 8.82 -28.00
CA PRO A 10 -2.02 8.60 -26.58
C PRO A 10 -2.56 7.22 -26.21
N LEU A 11 -1.72 6.39 -25.58
CA LEU A 11 -2.13 5.09 -25.08
C LEU A 11 -3.42 5.28 -24.27
N SER A 12 -4.44 4.48 -24.56
CA SER A 12 -5.69 4.59 -23.83
C SER A 12 -5.42 4.29 -22.34
N ASN A 13 -6.23 4.88 -21.45
CA ASN A 13 -6.04 4.72 -20.00
C ASN A 13 -6.05 3.23 -19.60
N GLU A 14 -6.80 2.40 -20.33
CA GLU A 14 -6.87 0.95 -20.16
C GLU A 14 -5.53 0.27 -20.45
N ILE A 15 -4.83 0.70 -21.51
CA ILE A 15 -3.50 0.16 -21.84
C ILE A 15 -2.49 0.60 -20.79
N LEU A 16 -2.51 1.86 -20.37
CA LEU A 16 -1.62 2.36 -19.31
C LEU A 16 -1.87 1.66 -17.98
N TRP A 17 -3.14 1.39 -17.65
CA TRP A 17 -3.55 0.64 -16.48
C TRP A 17 -3.04 -0.81 -16.53
N LEU A 18 -3.16 -1.47 -17.69
CA LEU A 18 -2.66 -2.83 -17.88
C LEU A 18 -1.12 -2.89 -17.81
N LEU A 19 -0.44 -1.90 -18.41
CA LEU A 19 1.01 -1.76 -18.29
C LEU A 19 1.44 -1.53 -16.84
N LEU A 20 0.69 -0.72 -16.06
CA LEU A 20 0.95 -0.51 -14.64
C LEU A 20 0.80 -1.80 -13.83
N LEU A 21 -0.23 -2.61 -14.14
CA LEU A 21 -0.41 -3.93 -13.53
C LEU A 21 0.77 -4.85 -13.82
N LEU A 22 1.16 -4.97 -15.09
CA LEU A 22 2.31 -5.77 -15.49
C LEU A 22 3.59 -5.27 -14.82
N ALA A 23 3.81 -3.95 -14.78
CA ALA A 23 4.97 -3.34 -14.14
C ALA A 23 5.05 -3.67 -12.65
N ASN A 24 3.94 -3.58 -11.91
CA ASN A 24 3.88 -3.99 -10.49
C ASN A 24 4.21 -5.48 -10.34
N PHE A 25 3.58 -6.34 -11.14
CA PHE A 25 3.78 -7.78 -11.07
C PHE A 25 5.23 -8.19 -11.38
N PHE A 26 5.81 -7.69 -12.47
CA PHE A 26 7.21 -7.95 -12.82
C PHE A 26 8.17 -7.39 -11.79
N SER A 27 7.87 -6.24 -11.16
CA SER A 27 8.69 -5.68 -10.11
C SER A 27 8.70 -6.57 -8.86
N ILE A 28 7.55 -7.14 -8.47
CA ILE A 28 7.48 -8.14 -7.38
C ILE A 28 8.33 -9.37 -7.73
N LEU A 29 8.15 -9.92 -8.93
CA LEU A 29 8.89 -11.10 -9.35
C LEU A 29 10.40 -10.84 -9.40
N ALA A 30 10.82 -9.68 -9.91
CA ALA A 30 12.22 -9.27 -9.92
C ALA A 30 12.76 -9.12 -8.49
N ALA A 31 12.04 -8.41 -7.62
CA ALA A 31 12.42 -8.26 -6.22
C ALA A 31 12.57 -9.63 -5.53
N TYR A 32 11.64 -10.55 -5.77
CA TYR A 32 11.69 -11.89 -5.22
C TYR A 32 12.82 -12.73 -5.82
N ARG A 33 13.06 -12.62 -7.13
CA ARG A 33 14.11 -13.38 -7.83
C ARG A 33 15.52 -13.00 -7.40
N PHE A 34 15.77 -11.71 -7.16
CA PHE A 34 17.09 -11.18 -6.82
C PHE A 34 17.34 -11.13 -5.32
N PHE A 35 16.33 -10.78 -4.52
CA PHE A 35 16.49 -10.56 -3.07
C PHE A 35 15.73 -11.58 -2.20
N GLY A 36 15.04 -12.55 -2.81
CA GLY A 36 14.27 -13.57 -2.09
C GLY A 36 13.21 -12.96 -1.18
N LYS A 37 13.05 -13.54 0.02
CA LYS A 37 12.14 -13.06 1.07
C LYS A 37 12.34 -11.57 1.41
N THR A 38 13.58 -11.09 1.39
CA THR A 38 13.89 -9.68 1.67
C THR A 38 13.32 -8.77 0.58
N GLY A 39 13.33 -9.21 -0.68
CA GLY A 39 12.70 -8.49 -1.78
C GLY A 39 11.21 -8.27 -1.60
N LEU A 40 10.51 -9.29 -1.09
CA LEU A 40 9.10 -9.18 -0.71
C LEU A 40 8.90 -8.13 0.40
N TYR A 41 9.75 -8.11 1.42
CA TYR A 41 9.71 -7.08 2.45
C TYR A 41 10.00 -5.67 1.93
N ILE A 42 10.87 -5.53 0.92
CA ILE A 42 11.18 -4.24 0.28
C ILE A 42 10.01 -3.75 -0.58
N TRP A 43 9.25 -4.66 -1.20
CA TRP A 43 8.10 -4.28 -2.02
C TRP A 43 6.95 -3.67 -1.20
N ILE A 44 6.74 -4.13 0.03
CA ILE A 44 5.66 -3.63 0.89
C ILE A 44 5.71 -2.10 1.10
N PRO A 45 6.82 -1.49 1.58
CA PRO A 45 6.87 -0.04 1.75
C PRO A 45 6.76 0.71 0.41
N ILE A 46 7.35 0.19 -0.68
CA ILE A 46 7.24 0.79 -2.01
C ILE A 46 5.78 0.86 -2.45
N SER A 47 5.09 -0.28 -2.46
CA SER A 47 3.69 -0.36 -2.86
C SER A 47 2.77 0.45 -1.95
N THR A 48 3.02 0.45 -0.64
CA THR A 48 2.24 1.23 0.33
C THR A 48 2.34 2.73 0.06
N ILE A 49 3.56 3.26 -0.10
CA ILE A 49 3.77 4.70 -0.32
C ILE A 49 3.23 5.11 -1.70
N LEU A 50 3.54 4.33 -2.75
CA LEU A 50 3.09 4.62 -4.10
C LEU A 50 1.58 4.57 -4.23
N ALA A 51 0.91 3.57 -3.65
CA ALA A 51 -0.55 3.49 -3.66
C ALA A 51 -1.18 4.72 -3.00
N ASN A 52 -0.66 5.14 -1.85
CA ASN A 52 -1.18 6.30 -1.12
C ASN A 52 -1.03 7.61 -1.91
N ILE A 53 0.06 7.80 -2.65
CA ILE A 53 0.23 8.96 -3.54
C ILE A 53 -0.68 8.83 -4.77
N GLN A 54 -0.77 7.65 -5.38
CA GLN A 54 -1.56 7.41 -6.60
C GLN A 54 -3.07 7.50 -6.37
N VAL A 55 -3.57 7.28 -5.15
CA VAL A 55 -4.98 7.49 -4.81
C VAL A 55 -5.43 8.93 -5.10
N LEU A 56 -4.52 9.90 -5.03
CA LEU A 56 -4.82 11.30 -5.33
C LEU A 56 -5.08 11.58 -6.81
N LYS A 57 -4.74 10.63 -7.69
CA LYS A 57 -4.93 10.74 -9.14
C LYS A 57 -6.11 9.87 -9.58
N MET A 58 -7.14 10.52 -10.09
CA MET A 58 -8.28 9.86 -10.72
C MET A 58 -8.09 9.78 -12.23
N VAL A 59 -8.53 8.67 -12.81
CA VAL A 59 -8.58 8.44 -14.26
C VAL A 59 -9.90 7.78 -14.61
N ASP A 60 -10.38 8.04 -15.83
CA ASP A 60 -11.50 7.30 -16.39
C ASP A 60 -10.97 6.01 -17.01
N LEU A 61 -11.43 4.87 -16.49
CA LEU A 61 -11.29 3.58 -17.16
C LEU A 61 -12.62 3.20 -17.76
N PHE A 62 -12.64 3.03 -19.09
CA PHE A 62 -13.86 2.88 -19.86
C PHE A 62 -14.81 4.08 -19.66
N THR A 63 -15.74 3.98 -18.70
CA THR A 63 -16.70 5.03 -18.35
C THR A 63 -16.80 5.28 -16.84
N ILE A 64 -15.94 4.65 -16.05
CA ILE A 64 -15.96 4.72 -14.59
C ILE A 64 -14.71 5.45 -14.11
N GLY A 65 -14.90 6.53 -13.37
CA GLY A 65 -13.82 7.23 -12.69
C GLY A 65 -13.27 6.40 -11.54
N VAL A 66 -11.99 6.05 -11.61
CA VAL A 66 -11.29 5.25 -10.59
C VAL A 66 -10.03 5.94 -10.12
N THR A 67 -9.58 5.60 -8.91
CA THR A 67 -8.28 6.03 -8.40
C THR A 67 -7.18 5.07 -8.85
N LEU A 68 -5.99 5.61 -9.16
CA LEU A 68 -4.89 4.77 -9.68
C LEU A 68 -4.21 3.90 -8.62
N GLY A 69 -4.36 4.23 -7.33
CA GLY A 69 -3.67 3.51 -6.25
C GLY A 69 -4.11 2.06 -6.05
N ASN A 70 -5.25 1.64 -6.62
CA ASN A 70 -5.85 0.32 -6.38
C ASN A 70 -4.97 -0.84 -6.84
N ILE A 71 -4.34 -0.74 -8.03
CA ILE A 71 -3.47 -1.82 -8.54
C ILE A 71 -2.24 -1.98 -7.65
N THR A 72 -1.59 -0.86 -7.35
CA THR A 72 -0.37 -0.86 -6.55
C THR A 72 -0.68 -1.35 -5.13
N TYR A 73 -1.84 -1.01 -4.58
CA TYR A 73 -2.30 -1.54 -3.30
C TYR A 73 -2.57 -3.05 -3.36
N ALA A 74 -3.25 -3.55 -4.41
CA ALA A 74 -3.48 -4.98 -4.62
C ALA A 74 -2.16 -5.79 -4.71
N SER A 75 -1.11 -5.19 -5.27
CA SER A 75 0.23 -5.79 -5.32
C SER A 75 0.81 -6.06 -3.92
N SER A 76 0.49 -5.23 -2.92
CA SER A 76 0.93 -5.45 -1.54
C SER A 76 0.28 -6.68 -0.91
N PHE A 77 -1.00 -6.93 -1.20
CA PHE A 77 -1.71 -8.13 -0.75
C PHE A 77 -1.13 -9.40 -1.36
N LEU A 78 -0.82 -9.36 -2.67
CA LEU A 78 -0.16 -10.47 -3.34
C LEU A 78 1.17 -10.82 -2.64
N VAL A 79 1.96 -9.81 -2.26
CA VAL A 79 3.20 -10.02 -1.52
C VAL A 79 2.97 -10.57 -0.11
N THR A 80 1.96 -10.09 0.62
CA THR A 80 1.63 -10.65 1.93
C THR A 80 1.14 -12.10 1.84
N ASP A 81 0.41 -12.45 0.79
CA ASP A 81 -0.08 -13.81 0.55
C ASP A 81 1.10 -14.76 0.25
N ILE A 82 2.02 -14.35 -0.64
CA ILE A 82 3.26 -15.10 -0.91
C ILE A 82 4.06 -15.29 0.38
N LEU A 83 4.17 -14.25 1.22
CA LEU A 83 4.86 -14.33 2.51
C LEU A 83 4.16 -15.27 3.49
N SER A 84 2.83 -15.26 3.52
CA SER A 84 2.03 -16.11 4.40
C SER A 84 2.15 -17.58 4.02
N GLU A 85 2.05 -17.88 2.72
CA GLU A 85 2.08 -19.24 2.19
C GLU A 85 3.50 -19.84 2.26
N ASN A 86 4.51 -19.12 1.76
CA ASN A 86 5.86 -19.67 1.64
C ASN A 86 6.70 -19.52 2.92
N TYR A 87 6.38 -18.55 3.78
CA TYR A 87 7.19 -18.19 4.95
C TYR A 87 6.39 -18.08 6.26
N GLY A 88 5.11 -18.46 6.23
CA GLY A 88 4.23 -18.48 7.39
C GLY A 88 3.66 -17.12 7.80
N LYS A 89 2.59 -17.18 8.59
CA LYS A 89 1.83 -16.02 9.09
C LYS A 89 2.69 -14.97 9.80
N ALA A 90 3.72 -15.38 10.54
CA ALA A 90 4.61 -14.45 11.23
C ALA A 90 5.36 -13.54 10.24
N SER A 91 5.74 -14.09 9.07
CA SER A 91 6.43 -13.35 8.03
C SER A 91 5.50 -12.34 7.36
N ALA A 92 4.26 -12.73 7.05
CA ALA A 92 3.24 -11.83 6.51
C ALA A 92 2.89 -10.70 7.50
N ARG A 93 2.71 -11.04 8.79
CA ARG A 93 2.45 -10.04 9.84
C ARG A 93 3.58 -9.03 9.95
N LYS A 94 4.83 -9.49 9.88
CA LYS A 94 6.01 -8.60 9.84
C LYS A 94 5.97 -7.66 8.63
N ALA A 95 5.59 -8.16 7.45
CA ALA A 95 5.42 -7.32 6.26
C ALA A 95 4.38 -6.22 6.48
N VAL A 96 3.22 -6.57 7.01
CA VAL A 96 2.16 -5.59 7.34
C VAL A 96 2.70 -4.49 8.28
N PHE A 97 3.42 -4.87 9.35
CA PHE A 97 4.04 -3.89 10.25
C PHE A 97 5.09 -3.00 9.57
N ILE A 98 5.88 -3.54 8.64
CA ILE A 98 6.82 -2.74 7.83
C ILE A 98 6.05 -1.73 6.97
N GLY A 99 4.94 -2.14 6.35
CA GLY A 99 4.05 -1.26 5.60
C GLY A 99 3.52 -0.11 6.44
N PHE A 100 2.93 -0.41 7.61
CA PHE A 100 2.47 0.61 8.55
C PHE A 100 3.57 1.55 8.98
N PHE A 101 4.71 1.02 9.43
CA PHE A 101 5.84 1.84 9.86
C PHE A 101 6.32 2.77 8.74
N SER A 102 6.45 2.25 7.51
CA SER A 102 6.90 3.04 6.37
C SER A 102 5.94 4.17 6.00
N LEU A 103 4.63 3.91 6.05
CA LEU A 103 3.61 4.91 5.79
C LEU A 103 3.60 5.98 6.88
N SER A 104 3.63 5.59 8.16
CA SER A 104 3.69 6.52 9.28
C SER A 104 4.96 7.38 9.24
N ALA A 105 6.13 6.78 8.98
CA ALA A 105 7.37 7.51 8.84
C ALA A 105 7.31 8.51 7.68
N THR A 106 6.78 8.10 6.53
CA THR A 106 6.60 8.98 5.36
C THR A 106 5.71 10.17 5.70
N VAL A 107 4.57 9.94 6.37
CA VAL A 107 3.65 11.00 6.79
C VAL A 107 4.34 11.98 7.72
N ILE A 108 4.97 11.50 8.80
CA ILE A 108 5.59 12.35 9.80
C ILE A 108 6.72 13.18 9.18
N ILE A 109 7.65 12.52 8.48
CA ILE A 109 8.83 13.17 7.90
C ILE A 109 8.41 14.20 6.85
N MET A 110 7.47 13.87 5.97
CA MET A 110 7.03 14.81 4.93
C MET A 110 6.22 15.97 5.49
N ASN A 111 5.42 15.76 6.55
CA ASN A 111 4.70 16.87 7.19
C ASN A 111 5.67 17.80 7.92
N LEU A 112 6.71 17.28 8.57
CA LEU A 112 7.79 18.10 9.11
C LEU A 112 8.53 18.87 8.00
N ALA A 113 8.79 18.21 6.86
CA ALA A 113 9.42 18.87 5.71
C ALA A 113 8.57 20.05 5.18
N LEU A 114 7.24 19.91 5.15
CA LEU A 114 6.33 20.97 4.71
C LEU A 114 6.27 22.17 5.67
N MET A 115 6.73 22.04 6.91
CA MET A 115 6.77 23.16 7.88
C MET A 115 7.95 24.10 7.64
N PHE A 116 8.96 23.69 6.87
CA PHE A 116 10.07 24.58 6.53
C PHE A 116 9.59 25.74 5.65
N LYS A 117 10.15 26.92 5.90
CA LYS A 117 9.87 28.11 5.08
C LYS A 117 10.58 27.93 3.72
N PRO A 118 9.85 27.93 2.59
CA PRO A 118 10.47 27.79 1.28
C PRO A 118 11.37 28.97 0.97
N ASN A 119 12.39 28.73 0.14
CA ASN A 119 13.25 29.78 -0.41
C ASN A 119 12.48 30.53 -1.53
N GLU A 120 12.92 31.73 -1.90
CA GLU A 120 12.33 32.58 -2.95
C GLU A 120 12.32 31.92 -4.33
N VAL A 121 13.26 31.00 -4.60
CA VAL A 121 13.32 30.24 -5.87
C VAL A 121 12.54 28.92 -5.83
N ASP A 122 11.94 28.56 -4.69
CA ASP A 122 11.19 27.32 -4.55
C ASP A 122 9.81 27.43 -5.23
N PHE A 123 9.56 26.55 -6.18
CA PHE A 123 8.27 26.42 -6.88
C PHE A 123 7.58 25.08 -6.59
N ILE A 124 8.14 24.26 -5.70
CA ILE A 124 7.73 22.87 -5.47
C ILE A 124 6.87 22.74 -4.21
N GLN A 125 7.02 23.65 -3.25
CA GLN A 125 6.33 23.62 -1.94
C GLN A 125 4.81 23.42 -2.08
N GLU A 126 4.15 24.15 -2.98
CA GLU A 126 2.70 24.02 -3.17
C GLU A 126 2.32 22.65 -3.74
N SER A 127 3.10 22.12 -4.68
CA SER A 127 2.89 20.77 -5.24
C SER A 127 3.06 19.68 -4.17
N LEU A 128 4.09 19.79 -3.33
CA LEU A 128 4.29 18.87 -2.21
C LEU A 128 3.19 18.99 -1.17
N LYS A 129 2.73 20.21 -0.86
CA LYS A 129 1.62 20.43 0.06
C LYS A 129 0.34 19.75 -0.46
N ASN A 130 0.04 19.84 -1.74
CA ASN A 130 -1.12 19.19 -2.34
C ASN A 130 -1.06 17.65 -2.26
N ILE A 131 0.13 17.07 -2.39
CA ILE A 131 0.34 15.60 -2.30
C ILE A 131 0.33 15.12 -0.84
N PHE A 132 1.13 15.76 0.02
CA PHE A 132 1.47 15.21 1.34
C PHE A 132 0.60 15.72 2.50
N SER A 133 -0.20 16.76 2.32
CA SER A 133 -1.14 17.23 3.36
C SER A 133 -2.35 16.32 3.55
N LEU A 134 -2.71 15.52 2.54
CA LEU A 134 -3.83 14.57 2.58
C LEU A 134 -3.42 13.21 3.17
N LEU A 135 -2.14 12.84 3.07
CA LEU A 135 -1.59 11.58 3.56
C LEU A 135 -1.80 11.34 5.07
N PRO A 136 -1.68 12.33 5.98
CA PRO A 136 -2.00 12.15 7.40
C PRO A 136 -3.39 11.57 7.64
N ARG A 137 -4.41 12.07 6.91
CA ARG A 137 -5.79 11.60 7.06
C ARG A 137 -5.92 10.13 6.65
N ILE A 138 -5.30 9.75 5.53
CA ILE A 138 -5.37 8.38 5.01
C ILE A 138 -4.62 7.42 5.95
N ALA A 139 -3.42 7.80 6.38
CA ALA A 139 -2.63 7.00 7.31
C ALA A 139 -3.33 6.82 8.67
N LEU A 140 -3.94 7.87 9.22
CA LEU A 140 -4.73 7.78 10.46
C LEU A 140 -5.91 6.83 10.30
N ALA A 141 -6.63 6.89 9.18
CA ALA A 141 -7.73 5.96 8.90
C ALA A 141 -7.22 4.50 8.86
N SER A 142 -6.08 4.24 8.21
CA SER A 142 -5.47 2.90 8.17
C SER A 142 -5.01 2.42 9.55
N LEU A 143 -4.41 3.30 10.36
CA LEU A 143 -3.99 2.97 11.73
C LEU A 143 -5.18 2.66 12.64
N VAL A 144 -6.26 3.43 12.53
CA VAL A 144 -7.49 3.19 13.30
C VAL A 144 -8.14 1.88 12.86
N ALA A 145 -8.29 1.66 11.55
CA ALA A 145 -8.84 0.41 11.03
C ALA A 145 -8.02 -0.81 11.49
N TYR A 146 -6.69 -0.69 11.46
CA TYR A 146 -5.79 -1.72 11.97
C TYR A 146 -5.93 -1.93 13.47
N GLY A 147 -5.97 -0.86 14.26
CA GLY A 147 -6.17 -0.94 15.72
C GLY A 147 -7.48 -1.65 16.06
N ILE A 148 -8.58 -1.31 15.38
CA ILE A 148 -9.87 -1.98 15.54
C ILE A 148 -9.78 -3.45 15.14
N SER A 149 -9.16 -3.77 14.00
CA SER A 149 -8.94 -5.16 13.57
C SER A 149 -8.14 -5.96 14.59
N GLN A 150 -7.03 -5.43 15.11
CA GLN A 150 -6.24 -6.14 16.12
C GLN A 150 -6.98 -6.30 17.45
N LEU A 151 -7.76 -5.30 17.88
CA LEU A 151 -8.60 -5.43 19.07
C LEU A 151 -9.69 -6.50 18.87
N HIS A 152 -10.27 -6.56 17.67
CA HIS A 152 -11.22 -7.60 17.31
C HIS A 152 -10.57 -8.98 17.32
N ASP A 153 -9.41 -9.16 16.69
CA ASP A 153 -8.67 -10.43 16.68
C ASP A 153 -8.37 -10.93 18.11
N VAL A 154 -7.92 -10.03 19.00
CA VAL A 154 -7.62 -10.36 20.41
C VAL A 154 -8.88 -10.71 21.18
N TRP A 155 -9.96 -9.95 20.98
CA TRP A 155 -11.26 -10.22 21.60
C TRP A 155 -11.83 -11.55 21.12
N ALA A 156 -11.83 -11.82 19.82
CA ALA A 156 -12.30 -13.05 19.21
C ALA A 156 -11.48 -14.25 19.74
N TYR A 157 -10.16 -14.15 19.75
CA TYR A 157 -9.28 -15.17 20.32
C TYR A 157 -9.62 -15.49 21.78
N ASN A 158 -9.82 -14.46 22.61
CA ASN A 158 -10.16 -14.64 24.03
C ASN A 158 -11.57 -15.19 24.25
N PHE A 159 -12.55 -14.74 23.44
CA PHE A 159 -13.92 -15.24 23.45
C PHE A 159 -13.95 -16.74 23.10
N TRP A 160 -13.28 -17.15 22.02
CA TRP A 160 -13.21 -18.56 21.64
C TRP A 160 -12.33 -19.39 22.58
N LYS A 161 -11.30 -18.80 23.21
CA LYS A 161 -10.50 -19.48 24.25
C LYS A 161 -11.31 -19.83 25.48
N THR A 162 -12.23 -18.97 25.90
CA THR A 162 -13.10 -19.20 27.07
C THR A 162 -14.25 -20.17 26.77
N ARG A 163 -14.77 -20.16 25.54
CA ARG A 163 -15.87 -21.06 25.10
C ARG A 163 -15.41 -22.44 24.61
N LEU A 164 -14.22 -22.53 24.01
CA LEU A 164 -13.64 -23.75 23.44
C LEU A 164 -12.19 -23.94 23.96
N PRO A 165 -12.01 -24.31 25.25
CA PRO A 165 -10.69 -24.45 25.86
C PRO A 165 -9.90 -25.66 25.35
N GLN A 166 -10.56 -26.59 24.65
CA GLN A 166 -9.95 -27.82 24.15
C GLN A 166 -8.92 -27.54 23.03
N MET A 167 -7.74 -28.15 23.09
CA MET A 167 -6.61 -27.90 22.17
C MET A 167 -6.95 -28.13 20.69
N LYS A 168 -7.93 -28.98 20.39
CA LYS A 168 -8.39 -29.24 19.00
C LYS A 168 -9.00 -28.02 18.29
N PHE A 169 -9.39 -26.97 19.01
CA PHE A 169 -9.95 -25.74 18.43
C PHE A 169 -8.94 -24.59 18.32
N LEU A 170 -7.64 -24.87 18.48
CA LEU A 170 -6.55 -23.89 18.33
C LEU A 170 -6.59 -23.15 16.97
N TRP A 171 -6.93 -23.87 15.90
CA TRP A 171 -7.02 -23.28 14.55
C TRP A 171 -8.22 -22.33 14.41
N LEU A 172 -9.38 -22.70 14.97
CA LEU A 172 -10.57 -21.84 14.97
C LEU A 172 -10.33 -20.57 15.80
N ARG A 173 -9.61 -20.68 16.91
CA ARG A 173 -9.24 -19.54 17.77
C ARG A 173 -8.27 -18.57 17.09
N ASN A 174 -7.37 -19.07 16.24
CA ASN A 174 -6.30 -18.28 15.60
C ASN A 174 -6.68 -17.75 14.20
N ASN A 175 -7.91 -18.00 13.75
CA ASN A 175 -8.46 -17.52 12.47
C ASN A 175 -9.88 -16.92 12.61
N ALA A 176 -10.33 -16.68 13.86
CA ALA A 176 -11.63 -16.07 14.14
C ALA A 176 -11.51 -14.55 14.27
#